data_AF-K1RHV6-F1
#
_entry.id   AF-K1RHV6-F1
#
_cell.length_a   1.000
_cell.length_b   1.000
_cell.length_c   1.000
_cell.angle_alpha   90.00
_cell.angle_beta   90.00
_cell.angle_gamma   90.00
#
_symmetry.space_group_name_H-M   'P 1'
#
loop_
_entity.id
_entity.type
_entity.pdbx_description
1 polymer ?
#
loop_
_entity_poly.entity_id
_entity_poly.type
_entity_poly.pdbx_seq_one_letter_code
_entity_poly.pdbx_strand_id
1 'polypeptide(L)' 'MNHKWNYQPITPEQAETSQTLAQELGISPILGQLLVQRGITKAGDAKKFFRPQLPDLHDPFLMNDMDIAVERLNKAMG' A
#
# COMPACT_ATOMS: atom_id res chain seq x y z
N MET A 1 -20.86 -23.49 -2.32
CA MET A 1 -19.74 -22.70 -2.87
C MET A 1 -18.45 -23.30 -2.34
N ASN A 2 -17.54 -23.75 -3.21
CA ASN A 2 -16.20 -24.22 -2.80
C ASN A 2 -15.23 -23.03 -2.89
N HIS A 3 -14.70 -22.58 -1.76
CA HIS A 3 -13.63 -21.58 -1.75
C HIS A 3 -12.29 -22.28 -1.88
N LYS A 4 -11.51 -21.93 -2.91
CA LYS A 4 -10.15 -22.43 -3.11
C LYS A 4 -9.17 -21.36 -2.64
N TRP A 5 -8.42 -21.66 -1.58
CA TRP A 5 -7.35 -20.79 -1.11
C TRP A 5 -6.16 -20.87 -2.08
N ASN A 6 -5.76 -19.72 -2.62
CA ASN A 6 -4.60 -19.62 -3.49
C ASN A 6 -3.44 -19.00 -2.71
N TYR A 7 -2.51 -19.85 -2.28
CA TYR A 7 -1.26 -19.40 -1.67
C TYR A 7 -0.23 -19.11 -2.76
N GLN A 8 0.32 -17.90 -2.77
CA GLN A 8 1.41 -17.53 -3.65
C GLN A 8 2.73 -17.50 -2.85
N PRO A 9 3.60 -18.51 -3.01
CA PRO A 9 4.91 -18.49 -2.39
C PRO A 9 5.77 -17.37 -3.00
N ILE A 10 6.64 -16.79 -2.18
CA ILE A 10 7.65 -15.85 -2.68
C ILE A 10 8.76 -16.61 -3.42
N THR A 11 9.37 -15.97 -4.41
CA THR A 11 10.56 -16.49 -5.08
C THR A 11 11.80 -16.37 -4.17
N PRO A 12 12.90 -17.10 -4.47
CA PRO A 12 14.15 -16.95 -3.73
C PRO A 12 14.70 -15.51 -3.72
N GLU A 13 14.61 -14.82 -4.86
CA GLU A 13 15.01 -13.41 -5.01
C GLU A 13 14.14 -12.49 -4.13
N GLN A 14 12.83 -12.75 -4.07
CA GLN A 14 11.92 -12.04 -3.18
C GLN A 14 12.24 -12.33 -1.71
N ALA A 15 12.68 -13.54 -1.36
CA ALA A 15 13.09 -13.87 0.01
C ALA A 15 14.33 -13.08 0.44
N GLU A 16 15.35 -12.98 -0.42
CA GLU A 16 16.54 -12.16 -0.18
C GLU A 16 16.18 -10.68 -0.04
N THR A 17 15.34 -10.17 -0.94
CA THR A 17 14.83 -8.79 -0.87
C THR A 17 14.07 -8.55 0.42
N SER A 18 13.23 -9.50 0.84
CA SER A 18 12.43 -9.43 2.08
C SER A 18 13.32 -9.33 3.32
N GLN A 19 14.39 -10.13 3.34
CA GLN A 19 15.31 -10.16 4.48
C GLN A 19 16.14 -8.88 4.56
N THR A 20 16.63 -8.39 3.42
CA THR A 20 17.36 -7.12 3.32
C THR A 20 16.48 -5.96 3.79
N LEU A 21 15.24 -5.89 3.28
CA LEU A 21 14.28 -4.85 3.61
C LEU A 21 13.89 -4.89 5.10
N ALA A 22 13.71 -6.09 5.67
CA ALA A 22 13.41 -6.25 7.10
C ALA A 22 14.55 -5.74 7.99
N GLN A 23 15.80 -6.05 7.62
CA GLN A 23 16.99 -5.57 8.33
C GLN A 23 17.13 -4.05 8.24
N GLU A 24 17.00 -3.48 7.04
CA GLU A 24 17.13 -2.03 6.81
C GLU A 24 16.08 -1.22 7.58
N LEU A 25 14.85 -1.75 7.68
CA LEU A 25 13.75 -1.11 8.39
C LEU A 25 13.71 -1.43 9.89
N GLY A 26 14.50 -2.39 10.37
CA GLY A 26 14.47 -2.86 11.75
C GLY A 26 13.13 -3.49 12.15
N ILE A 27 12.49 -4.21 11.22
CA ILE A 27 11.18 -4.87 11.41
C ILE A 27 11.33 -6.39 11.41
N SER A 28 10.27 -7.11 11.79
CA SER A 28 10.30 -8.57 11.78
C SER A 28 10.42 -9.13 10.34
N PRO A 29 11.07 -10.29 10.14
CA PRO A 29 11.23 -10.90 8.82
C PRO A 29 9.91 -11.13 8.08
N ILE A 30 8.86 -11.49 8.82
CA ILE A 30 7.52 -11.69 8.24
C ILE A 30 6.93 -10.39 7.67
N LEU A 31 7.21 -9.24 8.29
CA LEU A 31 6.79 -7.95 7.75
C LEU A 31 7.56 -7.60 6.47
N GLY A 32 8.86 -7.89 6.41
CA GLY A 32 9.64 -7.77 5.17
C GLY A 32 9.04 -8.58 4.03
N GLN A 33 8.66 -9.84 4.30
CA GLN A 33 8.00 -10.71 3.34
C GLN A 33 6.65 -10.15 2.86
N LEU A 34 5.84 -9.63 3.79
CA LEU A 34 4.54 -9.04 3.47
C LEU A 34 4.63 -7.74 2.67
N LEU A 35 5.72 -6.98 2.82
CA LEU A 35 5.99 -5.80 2.01
C LEU A 35 6.37 -6.18 0.57
N VAL A 36 7.27 -7.14 0.40
CA VAL A 36 7.67 -7.63 -0.93
C VAL A 36 6.50 -8.26 -1.68
N GLN A 37 5.64 -9.02 -1.00
CA GLN A 37 4.40 -9.55 -1.58
C GLN A 37 3.43 -8.45 -2.04
N ARG A 38 3.49 -7.26 -1.43
CA ARG A 38 2.73 -6.07 -1.85
C ARG A 38 3.43 -5.26 -2.95
N GLY A 39 4.57 -5.73 -3.46
CA GLY A 39 5.38 -5.03 -4.45
C GLY A 39 6.25 -3.91 -3.86
N ILE A 40 6.34 -3.80 -2.54
CA ILE A 40 7.15 -2.80 -1.85
C ILE A 40 8.53 -3.41 -1.58
N THR A 41 9.53 -3.01 -2.37
CA THR A 41 10.88 -3.60 -2.33
C THR A 41 11.95 -2.64 -1.85
N LYS A 42 11.61 -1.36 -1.62
CA LYS A 42 12.55 -0.32 -1.16
C LYS A 42 12.16 0.21 0.21
N ALA A 43 13.13 0.50 1.06
CA ALA A 43 12.87 1.04 2.39
C ALA A 43 12.19 2.41 2.36
N GLY A 44 12.48 3.25 1.36
CA GLY A 44 11.77 4.52 1.16
C GLY A 44 10.28 4.34 0.95
N ASP A 45 9.90 3.40 0.07
CA ASP A 45 8.51 3.09 -0.24
C ASP A 45 7.81 2.46 0.98
N ALA A 46 8.49 1.60 1.72
CA ALA A 46 7.99 1.04 2.98
C ALA A 46 7.76 2.11 4.06
N LYS A 47 8.67 3.10 4.18
CA LYS A 47 8.49 4.23 5.11
C LYS A 47 7.26 5.05 4.74
N LYS A 48 7.05 5.36 3.45
CA LYS A 48 5.84 6.04 2.96
C LYS A 48 4.58 5.23 3.22
N PHE A 49 4.64 3.91 3.03
CA PHE A 49 3.52 3.01 3.29
C PHE A 49 3.11 2.98 4.78
N PHE A 50 4.08 2.92 5.70
CA PHE A 50 3.77 2.91 7.14
C PHE A 50 3.42 4.29 7.69
N ARG A 51 3.87 5.37 7.05
CA ARG A 51 3.71 6.75 7.51
C ARG A 51 3.35 7.68 6.34
N PRO A 52 2.19 7.49 5.71
CA PRO A 52 1.78 8.33 4.59
C PRO A 52 1.57 9.77 5.08
N GLN A 53 2.02 10.74 4.29
CA GLN A 53 1.77 12.16 4.54
C GLN A 53 0.70 12.68 3.59
N LEU A 54 0.07 13.81 3.95
CA LEU A 54 -0.95 14.45 3.11
C LEU A 54 -0.48 14.67 1.65
N PRO A 55 0.78 15.10 1.38
CA PRO A 55 1.27 15.25 0.00
C PRO A 55 1.49 13.94 -0.76
N ASP A 56 1.52 12.79 -0.07
CA ASP A 56 1.62 11.47 -0.73
C ASP A 56 0.24 10.94 -1.16
N LEU A 57 -0.87 11.59 -0.78
CA LEU A 57 -2.21 11.18 -1.19
C LEU A 57 -2.49 11.57 -2.64
N HIS A 58 -3.23 10.71 -3.34
CA HIS A 58 -3.76 11.03 -4.66
C HIS A 58 -4.72 12.23 -4.58
N ASP A 59 -4.76 13.01 -5.66
CA ASP A 59 -5.75 14.07 -5.81
C ASP A 59 -7.17 13.47 -5.72
N PRO A 60 -8.00 13.90 -4.75
CA PRO A 60 -9.37 13.40 -4.60
C PRO A 60 -10.20 13.55 -5.87
N PHE A 61 -9.93 14.55 -6.71
CA PHE A 61 -10.65 14.77 -7.97
C PHE A 61 -10.37 13.70 -9.04
N LEU A 62 -9.43 12.78 -8.79
CA LEU A 62 -9.24 11.59 -9.61
C LEU A 62 -10.26 10.48 -9.31
N MET A 63 -11.00 10.59 -8.21
CA MET A 63 -12.10 9.66 -7.90
C MET A 63 -13.31 9.96 -8.79
N ASN A 64 -14.01 8.91 -9.22
CA ASN A 64 -15.22 9.05 -10.04
C ASN A 64 -16.25 9.96 -9.35
N ASP A 65 -16.79 10.91 -10.11
CA ASP A 65 -17.84 11.86 -9.70
C ASP A 65 -17.51 12.71 -8.46
N MET A 66 -16.22 12.92 -8.14
CA MET A 66 -15.81 13.75 -7.00
C MET A 66 -16.29 15.20 -7.14
N ASP A 67 -16.26 15.75 -8.34
CA ASP A 67 -16.77 17.08 -8.68
C ASP A 67 -18.28 17.20 -8.38
N ILE A 68 -19.08 16.22 -8.82
CA ILE A 68 -20.53 16.16 -8.56
C ILE A 68 -20.79 16.05 -7.05
N ALA A 69 -20.00 15.24 -6.33
CA ALA A 69 -20.13 15.08 -4.90
C ALA A 69 -19.89 16.41 -4.15
N VAL A 70 -18.86 17.15 -4.53
CA VAL A 70 -18.54 18.46 -3.95
C VAL A 70 -19.64 19.48 -4.25
N GLU A 71 -20.13 19.53 -5.49
CA GLU A 71 -21.23 20.43 -5.88
C GLU A 71 -22.49 20.19 -5.04
N ARG A 72 -22.90 18.92 -4.87
CA ARG A 72 -24.07 18.54 -4.07
C ARG A 72 -23.92 18.94 -2.61
N LEU A 73 -22.73 18.74 -2.02
CA LEU A 73 -22.46 19.10 -0.64
C LEU A 73 -22.55 20.61 -0.43
N ASN A 74 -21.90 21.39 -1.30
CA ASN A 74 -21.94 22.86 -1.23
C ASN A 74 -23.37 23.38 -1.37
N LYS A 75 -24.15 22.85 -2.31
CA LYS A 75 -25.57 23.22 -2.50
C LYS A 75 -26.44 22.93 -1.27
N ALA A 76 -26.14 21.88 -0.52
CA ALA A 76 -26.86 21.53 0.69
C ALA A 76 -26.49 22.42 1.89
N MET A 77 -25.25 22.91 1.93
CA MET A 77 -24.74 23.75 3.02
C MET A 77 -25.01 25.25 2.81
N GLY A 78 -25.14 25.72 1.56
CA GLY A 78 -25.41 27.11 1.21
C GLY A 78 -24.26 27.76 0.45
#